data_AF-A0A2V7TQH7-F1
#
_entry.id   AF-A0A2V7TQH7-F1
#
_cell.length_a   1.000
_cell.length_b   1.000
_cell.length_c   1.000
_cell.angle_alpha   90.00
_cell.angle_beta   90.00
_cell.angle_gamma   90.00
#
_symmetry.space_group_name_H-M   'P 1'
#
loop_
_entity.id
_entity.type
_entity.pdbx_description
1 polymer ?
#
loop_
_entity_poly.entity_id
_entity_poly.type
_entity_poly.pdbx_seq_one_letter_code
_entity_poly.pdbx_strand_id
1 'polypeptide(L)'
;MFSPRACEGDTNPVLIPFLLAAAAAAAAPPAAMRLDYFHTGDAREERFALDAVVREGPWPGPPDRRLDDTGLGRYQFEVRDAKSGEPLYSRGFASIYGEWETTPEARDRARGFQESVRFPEPEALVTVTIKKRDARGVFQPAWSVTVDPAGPAVDRRPPPAIKVWAVMKNGEPADKVDLLLLGDGYTVAEMDKWHRDAKRLADTLFAVSPFREHRARFNVWAADTPSEESGVSRPSDGVYRRTALGTTYDAFGSERY
;
A
#
# COMPACT_ATOMS: atom_id res chain seq x y z
N MET A 1 58.73 18.25 72.29
CA MET A 1 58.95 19.40 71.38
C MET A 1 57.75 19.47 70.46
N PHE A 2 57.00 20.57 70.52
CA PHE A 2 55.95 21.08 69.61
C PHE A 2 55.15 20.12 68.69
N SER A 3 53.82 20.15 68.88
CA SER A 3 52.76 19.68 67.95
C SER A 3 52.80 20.47 66.62
N PRO A 4 52.20 19.95 65.52
CA PRO A 4 50.83 20.41 65.24
C PRO A 4 49.87 19.38 64.58
N ARG A 5 48.63 19.44 65.09
CA ARG A 5 47.30 19.45 64.43
C ARG A 5 47.11 18.73 63.09
N ALA A 6 46.19 17.75 63.14
CA ALA A 6 45.44 17.21 62.01
C ALA A 6 44.44 18.25 61.44
N CYS A 7 44.36 18.32 60.12
CA CYS A 7 43.21 18.85 59.38
C CYS A 7 42.51 17.65 58.72
N GLU A 8 41.38 17.25 59.27
CA GLU A 8 40.49 16.26 58.67
C GLU A 8 39.68 16.97 57.58
N GLY A 9 39.87 16.54 56.33
CA GLY A 9 39.10 17.03 55.19
C GLY A 9 37.85 16.19 55.02
N ASP A 10 36.69 16.79 55.28
CA ASP A 10 35.38 16.23 54.95
C ASP A 10 35.22 16.14 53.42
N THR A 11 35.46 14.96 52.85
CA THR A 11 35.04 14.64 51.48
C THR A 11 33.71 13.91 51.52
N ASN A 12 32.61 14.66 51.42
CA ASN A 12 31.28 14.12 51.16
C ASN A 12 31.22 13.59 49.72
N PRO A 13 30.98 12.29 49.47
CA PRO A 13 30.79 11.79 48.12
C PRO A 13 29.41 12.24 47.61
N VAL A 14 29.40 13.16 46.65
CA VAL A 14 28.20 13.52 45.89
C VAL A 14 27.80 12.33 45.03
N LEU A 15 26.78 11.60 45.46
CA LEU A 15 26.08 10.58 44.65
C LEU A 15 25.33 11.29 43.52
N ILE A 16 25.90 11.26 42.31
CA ILE A 16 25.22 11.67 41.08
C ILE A 16 24.36 10.47 40.64
N PRO A 17 23.02 10.58 40.61
CA PRO A 17 22.19 9.51 40.09
C PRO A 17 22.34 9.47 38.57
N PHE A 18 22.95 8.41 38.06
CA PHE A 18 22.88 8.06 36.64
C PHE A 18 21.44 7.65 36.32
N LEU A 19 20.63 8.59 35.83
CA LEU A 19 19.38 8.29 35.15
C LEU A 19 19.72 7.54 33.86
N LEU A 20 19.60 6.21 33.87
CA LEU A 20 19.49 5.44 32.65
C LEU A 20 18.20 5.85 31.94
N ALA A 21 18.32 6.74 30.96
CA ALA A 21 17.27 6.92 29.96
C ALA A 21 17.22 5.64 29.12
N ALA A 22 16.29 4.74 29.45
CA ALA A 22 15.94 3.64 28.57
C ALA A 22 15.34 4.25 27.30
N ALA A 23 16.13 4.29 26.22
CA ALA A 23 15.60 4.56 24.89
C ALA A 23 14.59 3.45 24.60
N ALA A 24 13.29 3.77 24.64
CA ALA A 24 12.26 2.86 24.17
C ALA A 24 12.54 2.59 22.70
N ALA A 25 13.01 1.38 22.38
CA ALA A 25 13.10 0.93 21.01
C ALA A 25 11.68 1.00 20.43
N ALA A 26 11.50 1.79 19.37
CA ALA A 26 10.24 1.82 18.64
C ALA A 26 9.89 0.38 18.25
N ALA A 27 8.69 -0.06 18.61
CA ALA A 27 8.20 -1.38 18.21
C ALA A 27 8.29 -1.52 16.70
N ALA A 28 8.79 -2.66 16.22
CA ALA A 28 8.84 -2.92 14.79
C ALA A 28 7.42 -2.81 14.20
N PRO A 29 7.26 -2.22 13.00
CA PRO A 29 5.96 -2.14 12.36
C PRO A 29 5.38 -3.55 12.17
N PRO A 30 4.05 -3.73 12.34
CA PRO A 30 3.41 -5.00 12.03
C PRO A 30 3.64 -5.35 10.55
N ALA A 31 3.46 -6.62 10.17
CA ALA A 31 3.44 -6.94 8.75
C ALA A 31 2.22 -6.31 8.06
N ALA A 32 2.26 -6.21 6.73
CA ALA A 32 1.09 -5.95 5.93
C ALA A 32 0.34 -7.25 5.64
N MET A 33 -0.98 -7.20 5.73
CA MET A 33 -1.88 -8.22 5.25
C MET A 33 -2.58 -7.70 3.99
N ARG A 34 -2.53 -8.48 2.92
CA ARG A 34 -3.22 -8.21 1.66
C ARG A 34 -4.38 -9.18 1.51
N LEU A 35 -5.56 -8.66 1.22
CA LEU A 35 -6.74 -9.43 0.87
C LEU A 35 -7.01 -9.21 -0.62
N ASP A 36 -6.93 -10.30 -1.38
CA ASP A 36 -7.24 -10.35 -2.79
C ASP A 36 -8.67 -10.87 -2.96
N TYR A 37 -9.44 -10.23 -3.84
CA TYR A 37 -10.82 -10.62 -4.11
C TYR A 37 -11.18 -10.39 -5.58
N PHE A 38 -12.18 -11.15 -6.04
CA PHE A 38 -12.83 -10.89 -7.31
C PHE A 38 -14.04 -10.01 -7.09
N HIS A 39 -14.09 -8.91 -7.84
CA HIS A 39 -15.24 -8.05 -7.98
C HIS A 39 -15.90 -8.34 -9.33
N THR A 40 -17.08 -8.93 -9.28
CA THR A 40 -17.79 -9.44 -10.46
C THR A 40 -19.20 -8.87 -10.52
N GLY A 41 -19.79 -8.78 -11.70
CA GLY A 41 -21.15 -8.28 -11.85
C GLY A 41 -21.37 -7.57 -13.16
N ASP A 42 -22.41 -6.76 -13.21
CA ASP A 42 -22.87 -6.01 -14.38
C ASP A 42 -23.40 -4.62 -13.95
N ALA A 43 -24.11 -3.91 -14.82
CA ALA A 43 -24.65 -2.58 -14.52
C ALA A 43 -25.76 -2.55 -13.44
N ARG A 44 -26.24 -3.71 -12.97
CA ARG A 44 -27.38 -3.85 -12.06
C ARG A 44 -27.00 -4.44 -10.71
N GLU A 45 -26.03 -5.35 -10.69
CA GLU A 45 -25.60 -6.04 -9.48
C GLU A 45 -24.09 -6.22 -9.38
N GLU A 46 -23.60 -6.22 -8.14
CA GLU A 46 -22.22 -6.53 -7.78
C GLU A 46 -22.16 -7.79 -6.93
N ARG A 47 -21.09 -8.56 -7.10
CA ARG A 47 -20.76 -9.74 -6.32
C ARG A 47 -19.27 -9.74 -6.03
N PHE A 48 -18.93 -10.18 -4.82
CA PHE A 48 -17.56 -10.25 -4.34
C PHE A 48 -17.24 -11.67 -3.90
N ALA A 49 -16.03 -12.12 -4.18
CA ALA A 49 -15.54 -13.42 -3.74
C ALA A 49 -14.10 -13.30 -3.25
N LEU A 50 -13.80 -13.89 -2.10
CA LEU A 50 -12.43 -13.99 -1.60
C LEU A 50 -11.60 -14.82 -2.59
N ASP A 51 -10.42 -14.31 -2.96
CA ASP A 51 -9.43 -15.03 -3.76
C ASP A 51 -8.32 -15.56 -2.83
N ALA A 52 -7.60 -14.65 -2.17
CA ALA A 52 -6.48 -15.01 -1.29
C ALA A 52 -6.32 -14.03 -0.12
N VAL A 53 -5.67 -14.51 0.94
CA VAL A 53 -5.13 -13.66 2.01
C VAL A 53 -3.62 -13.90 2.05
N VAL A 54 -2.84 -12.84 1.93
CA VAL A 54 -1.38 -12.89 1.84
C VAL A 54 -0.78 -12.06 2.96
N ARG A 55 0.21 -12.62 3.65
CA ARG A 55 1.05 -11.90 4.59
C ARG A 55 2.32 -11.42 3.88
N GLU A 56 2.52 -10.12 3.86
CA GLU A 56 3.66 -9.49 3.20
C GLU A 56 4.73 -9.05 4.23
N GLY A 57 5.67 -8.22 3.78
CA GLY A 57 6.67 -7.60 4.64
C GLY A 57 6.08 -6.53 5.58
N PRO A 58 6.94 -5.73 6.24
CA PRO A 58 6.53 -4.64 7.11
C PRO A 58 5.48 -3.70 6.50
N TRP A 59 4.51 -3.29 7.31
CA TRP A 59 3.49 -2.31 6.93
C TRP A 59 4.15 -0.97 6.57
N PRO A 60 3.95 -0.46 5.33
CA PRO A 60 4.62 0.75 4.87
C PRO A 60 3.86 2.03 5.23
N GLY A 61 2.69 1.95 5.87
CA GLY A 61 1.87 3.11 6.19
C GLY A 61 2.11 3.67 7.60
N PRO A 62 1.69 4.92 7.86
CA PRO A 62 1.79 5.53 9.18
C PRO A 62 0.95 4.76 10.21
N PRO A 63 1.52 4.38 11.37
CA PRO A 63 0.83 3.56 12.37
C PRO A 63 -0.27 4.31 13.14
N ASP A 64 -0.22 5.64 13.17
CA ASP A 64 -1.15 6.52 13.89
C ASP A 64 -2.41 6.88 13.08
N ARG A 65 -2.38 6.71 11.76
CA ARG A 65 -3.49 7.07 10.86
C ARG A 65 -4.26 5.86 10.37
N ARG A 66 -4.77 5.04 11.28
CA ARG A 66 -5.39 3.75 10.90
C ARG A 66 -6.76 3.90 10.24
N LEU A 67 -7.54 4.88 10.67
CA LEU A 67 -8.88 5.13 10.15
C LEU A 67 -8.84 6.26 9.13
N ASP A 68 -9.54 6.08 8.02
CA ASP A 68 -9.76 7.10 7.01
C ASP A 68 -11.02 7.90 7.32
N ASP A 69 -10.84 9.18 7.63
CA ASP A 69 -11.87 10.17 7.92
C ASP A 69 -12.13 11.12 6.74
N THR A 70 -11.42 10.97 5.62
CA THR A 70 -11.58 11.84 4.44
C THR A 70 -12.92 11.66 3.76
N GLY A 71 -13.50 10.45 3.89
CA GLY A 71 -14.75 10.10 3.24
C GLY A 71 -14.66 10.23 1.72
N LEU A 72 -13.52 9.91 1.11
CA LEU A 72 -13.32 9.90 -0.35
C LEU A 72 -13.53 8.49 -0.94
N GLY A 73 -13.67 8.41 -2.26
CA GLY A 73 -13.83 7.15 -2.99
C GLY A 73 -15.28 6.67 -3.13
N ARG A 74 -15.50 5.81 -4.14
CA ARG A 74 -16.79 5.15 -4.42
C ARG A 74 -17.03 3.97 -3.46
N TYR A 75 -15.94 3.32 -3.07
CA TYR A 75 -15.90 2.22 -2.12
C TYR A 75 -15.06 2.61 -0.90
N GLN A 76 -15.25 1.88 0.18
CA GLN A 76 -14.39 1.91 1.36
C GLN A 76 -14.26 0.49 1.88
N PHE A 77 -13.07 0.10 2.31
CA PHE A 77 -12.94 -1.10 3.12
C PHE A 77 -12.68 -0.75 4.58
N GLU A 78 -13.20 -1.58 5.47
CA GLU A 78 -13.07 -1.45 6.91
C GLU A 78 -12.67 -2.80 7.50
N VAL A 79 -11.74 -2.76 8.45
CA VAL A 79 -11.27 -3.92 9.21
C VAL A 79 -11.68 -3.71 10.65
N ARG A 80 -12.44 -4.65 11.21
CA ARG A 80 -12.88 -4.64 12.61
C ARG A 80 -12.44 -5.89 13.34
N ASP A 81 -12.08 -5.74 14.61
CA ASP A 81 -11.92 -6.90 15.48
C ASP A 81 -13.23 -7.71 15.51
N ALA A 82 -13.16 -9.02 15.23
CA ALA A 82 -14.35 -9.83 15.03
C ALA A 82 -15.14 -10.08 16.33
N LYS A 83 -14.49 -9.94 17.50
CA LYS A 83 -15.11 -10.20 18.80
C LYS A 83 -15.79 -8.95 19.36
N SER A 84 -15.10 -7.82 19.35
CA SER A 84 -15.52 -6.56 19.95
C SER A 84 -16.23 -5.62 18.95
N GLY A 85 -15.97 -5.79 17.66
CA GLY A 85 -16.43 -4.87 16.61
C GLY A 85 -15.63 -3.56 16.54
N GLU A 86 -14.53 -3.43 17.29
CA GLU A 86 -13.68 -2.24 17.29
C GLU A 86 -13.09 -2.00 15.87
N PRO A 87 -13.17 -0.77 15.32
CA PRO A 87 -12.54 -0.45 14.04
C PRO A 87 -11.02 -0.37 14.19
N LEU A 88 -10.32 -1.24 13.45
CA LEU A 88 -8.87 -1.34 13.47
C LEU A 88 -8.22 -0.57 12.32
N TYR A 89 -8.86 -0.56 11.14
CA TYR A 89 -8.34 0.10 9.95
C TYR A 89 -9.44 0.42 8.94
N SER A 90 -9.31 1.50 8.17
CA SER A 90 -10.19 1.78 7.02
C SER A 90 -9.52 2.64 5.95
N ARG A 91 -9.91 2.43 4.68
CA ARG A 91 -9.54 3.29 3.54
C ARG A 91 -10.63 3.36 2.48
N GLY A 92 -10.89 4.57 2.00
CA GLY A 92 -11.66 4.83 0.78
C GLY A 92 -10.85 4.52 -0.49
N PHE A 93 -11.52 4.06 -1.53
CA PHE A 93 -10.92 3.80 -2.83
C PHE A 93 -11.93 3.90 -3.97
N ALA A 94 -11.43 3.90 -5.20
CA ALA A 94 -12.19 3.68 -6.42
C ALA A 94 -11.58 2.47 -7.14
N SER A 95 -12.38 1.78 -7.95
CA SER A 95 -11.94 0.58 -8.66
C SER A 95 -12.24 0.66 -10.14
N ILE A 96 -11.50 -0.13 -10.92
CA ILE A 96 -11.71 -0.31 -12.36
C ILE A 96 -13.11 -0.89 -12.64
N TYR A 97 -13.62 -1.80 -11.79
CA TYR A 97 -15.01 -2.23 -11.87
C TYR A 97 -15.98 -1.03 -11.74
N GLY A 98 -15.74 -0.15 -10.77
CA GLY A 98 -16.56 1.02 -10.51
C GLY A 98 -16.61 2.04 -11.66
N GLU A 99 -15.62 2.00 -12.55
CA GLU A 99 -15.66 2.71 -13.84
C GLU A 99 -16.37 1.87 -14.91
N TRP A 100 -15.98 0.60 -15.06
CA TRP A 100 -16.53 -0.32 -16.06
C TRP A 100 -18.05 -0.48 -15.97
N GLU A 101 -18.63 -0.55 -14.78
CA GLU A 101 -20.08 -0.73 -14.57
C GLU A 101 -20.91 0.41 -15.19
N THR A 102 -20.28 1.55 -15.49
CA THR A 102 -20.93 2.70 -16.14
C THR A 102 -20.89 2.67 -17.67
N THR A 103 -20.15 1.72 -18.25
CA THR A 103 -20.00 1.57 -19.70
C THR A 103 -21.23 0.90 -20.32
N PRO A 104 -21.47 1.05 -21.64
CA PRO A 104 -22.53 0.32 -22.33
C PRO A 104 -22.39 -1.20 -22.20
N GLU A 105 -21.16 -1.72 -22.20
CA GLU A 105 -20.88 -3.16 -22.13
C GLU A 105 -21.49 -3.81 -20.88
N ALA A 106 -21.40 -3.13 -19.74
CA ALA A 106 -21.92 -3.66 -18.47
C ALA A 106 -23.44 -3.86 -18.47
N ARG A 107 -24.18 -3.30 -19.43
CA ARG A 107 -25.64 -3.54 -19.59
C ARG A 107 -25.94 -4.88 -20.25
N ASP A 108 -24.98 -5.41 -21.00
CA ASP A 108 -25.17 -6.56 -21.87
C ASP A 108 -24.47 -7.82 -21.34
N ARG A 109 -23.46 -7.67 -20.48
CA ARG A 109 -22.74 -8.82 -19.91
C ARG A 109 -22.12 -8.51 -18.55
N ALA A 110 -21.94 -9.57 -17.77
CA ALA A 110 -21.14 -9.53 -16.56
C ALA A 110 -19.65 -9.70 -16.85
N ARG A 111 -18.79 -9.10 -16.03
CA ARG A 111 -17.33 -9.29 -16.01
C ARG A 111 -16.81 -9.49 -14.59
N GLY A 112 -15.56 -9.92 -14.49
CA GLY A 112 -14.83 -10.03 -13.23
C GLY A 112 -13.51 -9.29 -13.27
N PHE A 113 -13.17 -8.64 -12.16
CA PHE A 113 -11.95 -7.88 -11.96
C PHE A 113 -11.30 -8.38 -10.66
N GLN A 114 -9.98 -8.55 -10.68
CA GLN A 114 -9.23 -8.90 -9.48
C GLN A 114 -8.78 -7.60 -8.81
N GLU A 115 -9.05 -7.49 -7.52
CA GLU A 115 -8.74 -6.31 -6.71
C GLU A 115 -8.04 -6.74 -5.42
N SER A 116 -7.23 -5.85 -4.86
CA SER A 116 -6.46 -6.11 -3.64
C SER A 116 -6.58 -4.93 -2.68
N VAL A 117 -6.81 -5.22 -1.39
CA VAL A 117 -6.71 -4.23 -0.30
C VAL A 117 -5.64 -4.65 0.70
N ARG A 118 -4.94 -3.67 1.27
CA ARG A 118 -3.84 -3.90 2.23
C ARG A 118 -4.11 -3.18 3.54
N PHE A 119 -3.84 -3.84 4.66
CA PHE A 119 -3.97 -3.30 6.02
C PHE A 119 -2.87 -3.85 6.94
N PRO A 120 -2.58 -3.20 8.07
CA PRO A 120 -1.70 -3.77 9.09
C PRO A 120 -2.22 -5.12 9.58
N GLU A 121 -1.34 -6.12 9.68
CA GLU A 121 -1.69 -7.45 10.18
C GLU A 121 -2.34 -7.35 11.58
N PRO A 122 -3.58 -7.83 11.76
CA PRO A 122 -4.25 -7.79 13.05
C PRO A 122 -3.76 -8.92 13.97
N GLU A 123 -3.89 -8.72 15.28
CA GLU A 123 -3.46 -9.70 16.30
C GLU A 123 -4.46 -10.85 16.48
N ALA A 124 -5.72 -10.66 16.06
CA ALA A 124 -6.82 -11.60 16.26
C ALA A 124 -7.70 -11.69 15.01
N LEU A 125 -8.73 -12.53 15.10
CA LEU A 125 -9.76 -12.68 14.06
C LEU A 125 -10.40 -11.32 13.76
N VAL A 126 -10.50 -10.99 12.48
CA VAL A 126 -11.12 -9.73 12.02
C VAL A 126 -12.22 -9.97 11.01
N THR A 127 -13.18 -9.04 10.95
CA THR A 127 -14.11 -8.92 9.83
C THR A 127 -13.63 -7.81 8.92
N VAL A 128 -13.38 -8.14 7.65
CA VAL A 128 -13.09 -7.17 6.59
C VAL A 128 -14.38 -6.95 5.80
N THR A 129 -14.81 -5.70 5.70
CA THR A 129 -16.04 -5.31 5.00
C THR A 129 -15.70 -4.35 3.86
N ILE A 130 -16.10 -4.68 2.64
CA ILE A 130 -16.16 -3.74 1.51
C ILE A 130 -17.52 -3.04 1.57
N LYS A 131 -17.51 -1.72 1.50
CA LYS A 131 -18.69 -0.84 1.49
C LYS A 131 -18.76 -0.08 0.17
N LYS A 132 -19.97 0.12 -0.36
CA LYS A 132 -20.26 0.95 -1.54
C LYS A 132 -21.15 2.12 -1.14
N ARG A 133 -21.02 3.25 -1.81
CA ARG A 133 -21.96 4.36 -1.62
C ARG A 133 -23.33 4.04 -2.22
N ASP A 134 -24.38 4.34 -1.45
CA ASP A 134 -25.73 4.41 -1.97
C ASP A 134 -25.98 5.74 -2.72
N ALA A 135 -27.20 5.92 -3.24
CA ALA A 135 -27.61 7.12 -3.98
C ALA A 135 -27.56 8.41 -3.16
N ARG A 136 -27.45 8.32 -1.82
CA ARG A 136 -27.30 9.47 -0.91
C ARG A 136 -25.83 9.73 -0.58
N GLY A 137 -24.91 8.98 -1.18
CA GLY A 137 -23.48 9.06 -0.94
C GLY A 137 -23.06 8.41 0.38
N VAL A 138 -23.91 7.62 1.03
CA VAL A 138 -23.58 6.98 2.32
C VAL A 138 -23.02 5.58 2.07
N PHE A 139 -21.93 5.24 2.76
CA PHE A 139 -21.35 3.91 2.67
C PHE A 139 -22.26 2.85 3.31
N GLN A 140 -22.66 1.87 2.51
CA GLN A 140 -23.40 0.69 2.94
C GLN A 140 -22.53 -0.57 2.77
N PRO A 141 -22.60 -1.56 3.66
CA PRO A 141 -21.92 -2.83 3.47
C PRO A 141 -22.35 -3.50 2.16
N ALA A 142 -21.36 -3.85 1.33
CA ALA A 142 -21.58 -4.56 0.07
C ALA A 142 -21.14 -6.03 0.19
N TRP A 143 -20.04 -6.29 0.90
CA TRP A 143 -19.53 -7.62 1.15
C TRP A 143 -18.72 -7.67 2.44
N SER A 144 -18.66 -8.83 3.09
CA SER A 144 -17.85 -9.03 4.28
C SER A 144 -17.28 -10.44 4.33
N VAL A 145 -16.09 -10.57 4.90
CA VAL A 145 -15.41 -11.84 5.12
C VAL A 145 -14.66 -11.81 6.45
N THR A 146 -14.69 -12.92 7.16
CA THR A 146 -13.90 -13.10 8.37
C THR A 146 -12.52 -13.64 8.00
N VAL A 147 -11.47 -13.00 8.49
CA VAL A 147 -10.08 -13.38 8.26
C VAL A 147 -9.43 -13.76 9.58
N ASP A 148 -8.80 -14.93 9.59
CA ASP A 148 -7.89 -15.37 10.67
C ASP A 148 -6.43 -15.15 10.24
N PRO A 149 -5.74 -14.15 10.83
CA PRO A 149 -4.32 -13.89 10.56
C PRO A 149 -3.42 -15.10 10.85
N ALA A 150 -3.79 -15.93 11.83
CA ALA A 150 -3.07 -17.14 12.18
C ALA A 150 -3.52 -18.37 11.36
N GLY A 151 -4.54 -18.19 10.51
CA GLY A 151 -5.15 -19.26 9.75
C GLY A 151 -4.16 -19.95 8.78
N PRO A 152 -4.37 -21.25 8.50
CA PRO A 152 -3.51 -22.01 7.59
C PRO A 152 -3.67 -21.60 6.11
N ALA A 153 -4.78 -20.93 5.76
CA ALA A 153 -5.04 -20.46 4.40
C ALA A 153 -4.28 -19.16 4.03
N VAL A 154 -3.67 -18.48 5.01
CA VAL A 154 -2.88 -17.27 4.75
C VAL A 154 -1.57 -17.66 4.06
N ASP A 155 -1.35 -17.12 2.86
CA ASP A 155 -0.11 -17.29 2.13
C ASP A 155 1.01 -16.48 2.79
N ARG A 156 2.08 -17.17 3.16
CA ARG A 156 3.27 -16.60 3.82
C ARG A 156 4.53 -16.79 2.98
N ARG A 157 4.38 -17.22 1.73
CA ARG A 157 5.51 -17.40 0.82
C ARG A 157 6.16 -16.02 0.57
N PRO A 158 7.50 -15.96 0.46
CA PRO A 158 8.16 -14.72 0.10
C PRO A 158 7.68 -14.26 -1.28
N PRO A 159 7.57 -12.94 -1.52
CA PRO A 159 7.22 -12.44 -2.84
C PRO A 159 8.32 -12.82 -3.86
N PRO A 160 7.99 -12.87 -5.16
CA PRO A 160 8.98 -13.05 -6.20
C PRO A 160 10.12 -12.03 -6.06
N ALA A 161 11.35 -12.48 -6.29
CA ALA A 161 12.51 -11.61 -6.25
C ALA A 161 12.44 -10.62 -7.42
N ILE A 162 12.14 -9.37 -7.12
CA ILE A 162 12.15 -8.26 -8.07
C ILE A 162 13.19 -7.25 -7.58
N LYS A 163 14.01 -6.75 -8.49
CA LYS A 163 14.97 -5.71 -8.16
C LYS A 163 14.23 -4.39 -7.97
N VAL A 164 14.11 -3.97 -6.71
CA VAL A 164 13.57 -2.67 -6.32
C VAL A 164 14.74 -1.73 -5.98
N TRP A 165 14.69 -0.50 -6.48
CA TRP A 165 15.72 0.50 -6.23
C TRP A 165 15.09 1.86 -5.92
N ALA A 166 15.80 2.67 -5.14
CA ALA A 166 15.34 4.00 -4.76
C ALA A 166 15.59 4.99 -5.91
N VAL A 167 14.53 5.59 -6.44
CA VAL A 167 14.61 6.80 -7.27
C VAL A 167 14.86 8.00 -6.36
N MET A 168 14.21 8.03 -5.19
CA MET A 168 14.36 9.05 -4.15
C MET A 168 14.03 8.43 -2.79
N LYS A 169 14.95 8.48 -1.82
CA LYS A 169 14.69 8.05 -0.42
C LYS A 169 14.91 9.22 0.52
N ASN A 170 13.84 9.68 1.17
CA ASN A 170 13.85 10.81 2.12
C ASN A 170 13.62 10.37 3.58
N GLY A 171 13.38 9.08 3.83
CA GLY A 171 13.26 8.53 5.18
C GLY A 171 12.76 7.09 5.19
N GLU A 172 12.40 6.61 6.36
CA GLU A 172 11.79 5.28 6.52
C GLU A 172 10.32 5.29 6.07
N PRO A 173 9.80 4.18 5.50
CA PRO A 173 8.45 4.14 4.94
C PRO A 173 7.35 4.56 5.90
N ALA A 174 7.45 4.17 7.17
CA ALA A 174 6.47 4.54 8.20
C ALA A 174 6.27 6.06 8.37
N ASP A 175 7.27 6.87 7.98
CA ASP A 175 7.26 8.33 8.11
C ASP A 175 7.09 9.08 6.78
N LYS A 176 6.87 8.35 5.68
CA LYS A 176 6.85 8.88 4.31
C LYS A 176 5.65 8.35 3.53
N VAL A 177 5.37 8.99 2.40
CA VAL A 177 4.48 8.43 1.38
C VAL A 177 5.36 7.68 0.39
N ASP A 178 5.23 6.35 0.34
CA ASP A 178 5.98 5.52 -0.59
C ASP A 178 5.23 5.35 -1.91
N LEU A 179 5.85 5.81 -2.99
CA LEU A 179 5.39 5.60 -4.37
C LEU A 179 6.27 4.51 -5.01
N LEU A 180 5.65 3.48 -5.56
CA LEU A 180 6.34 2.46 -6.35
C LEU A 180 6.00 2.64 -7.83
N LEU A 181 7.03 2.85 -8.65
CA LEU A 181 6.93 2.90 -10.09
C LEU A 181 7.18 1.51 -10.67
N LEU A 182 6.26 1.04 -11.51
CA LEU A 182 6.37 -0.24 -12.22
C LEU A 182 6.48 0.04 -13.71
N GLY A 183 7.50 -0.52 -14.36
CA GLY A 183 7.72 -0.34 -15.80
C GLY A 183 7.12 -1.51 -16.56
N ASP A 184 6.25 -1.26 -17.53
CA ASP A 184 5.74 -2.31 -18.42
C ASP A 184 6.25 -2.14 -19.85
N GLY A 185 6.46 -3.26 -20.54
CA GLY A 185 6.94 -3.27 -21.93
C GLY A 185 8.39 -2.80 -22.11
N TYR A 186 9.24 -2.87 -21.07
CA TYR A 186 10.68 -2.65 -21.20
C TYR A 186 11.39 -3.99 -21.17
N THR A 187 12.14 -4.32 -22.20
CA THR A 187 12.98 -5.53 -22.23
C THR A 187 14.21 -5.38 -21.33
N VAL A 188 14.92 -6.49 -21.07
CA VAL A 188 16.19 -6.47 -20.33
C VAL A 188 17.20 -5.47 -20.91
N ALA A 189 17.27 -5.36 -22.25
CA ALA A 189 18.16 -4.42 -22.94
C ALA A 189 17.73 -2.94 -22.77
N GLU A 190 16.50 -2.69 -22.33
CA GLU A 190 15.93 -1.36 -22.15
C GLU A 190 15.88 -0.91 -20.68
N MET A 191 16.46 -1.68 -19.74
CA MET A 191 16.44 -1.33 -18.31
C MET A 191 17.08 0.04 -18.02
N ASP A 192 18.14 0.42 -18.74
CA ASP A 192 18.72 1.76 -18.63
C ASP A 192 17.75 2.86 -19.08
N LYS A 193 16.93 2.58 -20.11
CA LYS A 193 15.86 3.49 -20.54
C LYS A 193 14.78 3.57 -19.46
N TRP A 194 14.35 2.44 -18.92
CA TRP A 194 13.39 2.40 -17.80
C TRP A 194 13.88 3.24 -16.61
N HIS A 195 15.13 3.09 -16.19
CA HIS A 195 15.67 3.86 -15.06
C HIS A 195 15.66 5.37 -15.32
N ARG A 196 15.97 5.80 -16.55
CA ARG A 196 15.86 7.22 -16.95
C ARG A 196 14.40 7.69 -16.97
N ASP A 197 13.49 6.86 -17.45
CA ASP A 197 12.07 7.18 -17.52
C ASP A 197 11.44 7.29 -16.12
N ALA A 198 11.78 6.39 -15.20
CA ALA A 198 11.36 6.44 -13.80
C ALA A 198 11.86 7.71 -13.09
N LYS A 199 13.12 8.10 -13.29
CA LYS A 199 13.67 9.37 -12.76
C LYS A 199 12.95 10.58 -13.35
N ARG A 200 12.76 10.61 -14.68
CA ARG A 200 12.05 11.70 -15.35
C ARG A 200 10.61 11.84 -14.84
N LEU A 201 9.90 10.73 -14.65
CA LEU A 201 8.53 10.74 -14.10
C LEU A 201 8.50 11.32 -12.68
N ALA A 202 9.40 10.87 -11.80
CA ALA A 202 9.50 11.41 -10.44
C ALA A 202 9.81 12.91 -10.45
N ASP A 203 10.78 13.35 -11.25
CA ASP A 203 11.13 14.77 -11.35
C ASP A 203 9.97 15.61 -11.90
N THR A 204 9.20 15.08 -12.85
CA THR A 204 8.02 15.75 -13.41
C THR A 204 6.95 15.92 -12.34
N LEU A 205 6.64 14.88 -11.55
CA LEU A 205 5.68 14.96 -10.45
C LEU A 205 6.08 16.04 -9.44
N PHE A 206 7.35 16.04 -9.01
CA PHE A 206 7.86 16.98 -8.00
C PHE A 206 8.23 18.37 -8.55
N ALA A 207 8.02 18.65 -9.83
CA ALA A 207 8.11 20.00 -10.38
C ALA A 207 6.83 20.82 -10.12
N VAL A 208 5.71 20.15 -9.82
CA VAL A 208 4.37 20.73 -9.71
C VAL A 208 3.95 20.89 -8.24
N SER A 209 3.36 22.02 -7.88
CA SER A 209 2.76 22.22 -6.55
C SER A 209 1.44 21.43 -6.41
N PRO A 210 1.12 20.85 -5.25
CA PRO A 210 1.83 20.96 -3.97
C PRO A 210 2.94 19.90 -3.76
N PHE A 211 3.18 19.00 -4.73
CA PHE A 211 4.19 17.94 -4.59
C PHE A 211 5.60 18.53 -4.42
N ARG A 212 5.92 19.58 -5.15
CA ARG A 212 7.23 20.27 -5.08
C ARG A 212 7.58 20.68 -3.65
N GLU A 213 6.67 21.36 -2.97
CA GLU A 213 6.86 21.84 -1.59
C GLU A 213 6.92 20.69 -0.58
N HIS A 214 6.32 19.55 -0.92
CA HIS A 214 6.25 18.37 -0.06
C HIS A 214 7.17 17.23 -0.49
N ARG A 215 8.12 17.45 -1.42
CA ARG A 215 9.00 16.40 -1.98
C ARG A 215 9.67 15.54 -0.90
N ALA A 216 10.14 16.16 0.18
CA ALA A 216 10.79 15.48 1.31
C ALA A 216 9.86 14.54 2.12
N ARG A 217 8.54 14.61 1.91
CA ARG A 217 7.55 13.70 2.54
C ARG A 217 7.37 12.39 1.77
N PHE A 218 7.95 12.25 0.59
CA PHE A 218 7.79 11.07 -0.26
C PHE A 218 9.07 10.25 -0.32
N ASN A 219 8.91 8.94 -0.43
CA ASN A 219 9.90 8.05 -1.04
C ASN A 219 9.39 7.65 -2.41
N VAL A 220 10.29 7.50 -3.39
CA VAL A 220 9.99 6.95 -4.71
C VAL A 220 10.90 5.77 -4.96
N TRP A 221 10.29 4.63 -5.20
CA TRP A 221 10.90 3.38 -5.55
C TRP A 221 10.55 3.04 -6.99
N ALA A 222 11.40 2.26 -7.65
CA ALA A 222 11.09 1.66 -8.93
C ALA A 222 11.44 0.18 -8.89
N ALA A 223 10.63 -0.63 -9.58
CA ALA A 223 10.88 -2.06 -9.75
C ALA A 223 11.32 -2.34 -11.19
N ASP A 224 12.35 -3.16 -11.35
CA ASP A 224 12.77 -3.67 -12.66
C ASP A 224 11.91 -4.89 -13.00
N THR A 225 10.91 -4.70 -13.86
CA THR A 225 9.96 -5.71 -14.35
C THR A 225 10.17 -5.96 -15.85
N PRO A 226 11.25 -6.66 -16.25
CA PRO A 226 11.57 -6.83 -17.66
C PRO A 226 10.50 -7.66 -18.39
N SER A 227 10.05 -7.16 -19.53
CA SER A 227 9.16 -7.84 -20.47
C SER A 227 9.94 -8.66 -21.51
N GLU A 228 9.27 -9.64 -22.10
CA GLU A 228 9.81 -10.40 -23.25
C GLU A 228 9.88 -9.53 -24.51
N GLU A 229 8.94 -8.59 -24.64
CA GLU A 229 8.79 -7.71 -25.81
C GLU A 229 8.82 -6.23 -25.41
N SER A 230 9.31 -5.39 -26.33
CA SER A 230 9.32 -3.92 -26.16
C SER A 230 7.96 -3.32 -26.55
N GLY A 231 7.46 -2.42 -25.70
CA GLY A 231 6.15 -1.77 -25.82
C GLY A 231 5.01 -2.57 -25.17
N VAL A 232 3.80 -1.98 -25.21
CA VAL A 232 2.57 -2.55 -24.63
C VAL A 232 1.56 -2.95 -25.71
N SER A 233 0.50 -3.67 -25.36
CA SER A 233 -0.52 -4.10 -26.33
C SER A 233 -1.38 -2.92 -26.81
N ARG A 234 -1.77 -2.95 -28.10
CA ARG A 234 -2.75 -2.04 -28.71
C ARG A 234 -3.65 -2.83 -29.68
N PRO A 235 -4.68 -3.52 -29.14
CA PRO A 235 -5.59 -4.35 -29.92
C PRO A 235 -6.22 -3.68 -31.15
N SER A 236 -6.55 -2.38 -31.07
CA SER A 236 -7.12 -1.63 -32.20
C SER A 236 -6.20 -1.54 -33.43
N ASP A 237 -4.88 -1.59 -33.22
CA ASP A 237 -3.86 -1.65 -34.26
C ASP A 237 -3.43 -3.08 -34.61
N GLY A 238 -4.03 -4.10 -33.98
CA GLY A 238 -3.63 -5.50 -34.13
C GLY A 238 -2.31 -5.85 -33.41
N VAL A 239 -1.85 -5.02 -32.47
CA VAL A 239 -0.61 -5.24 -31.71
C VAL A 239 -0.92 -5.93 -30.39
N TYR A 240 -0.39 -7.14 -30.21
CA TYR A 240 -0.56 -7.93 -28.99
C TYR A 240 0.82 -8.33 -28.47
N ARG A 241 1.14 -7.97 -27.23
CA ARG A 241 2.45 -8.21 -26.62
C ARG A 241 2.30 -8.88 -25.26
N ARG A 242 3.21 -9.80 -24.95
CA ARG A 242 3.31 -10.39 -23.61
C ARG A 242 4.29 -9.57 -22.77
N THR A 243 3.73 -8.68 -21.95
CA THR A 243 4.49 -7.80 -21.07
C THR A 243 4.39 -8.22 -19.61
N ALA A 244 5.29 -7.73 -18.77
CA ALA A 244 5.39 -8.12 -17.36
C ALA A 244 4.11 -7.80 -16.56
N LEU A 245 3.44 -6.68 -16.84
CA LEU A 245 2.22 -6.25 -16.16
C LEU A 245 0.95 -6.43 -17.02
N GLY A 246 1.10 -6.77 -18.30
CA GLY A 246 -0.02 -6.98 -19.22
C GLY A 246 -0.85 -5.72 -19.50
N THR A 247 -0.24 -4.54 -19.42
CA THR A 247 -0.94 -3.28 -19.74
C THR A 247 -1.31 -3.24 -21.22
N THR A 248 -2.44 -2.62 -21.52
CA THR A 248 -2.99 -2.53 -22.87
C THR A 248 -3.73 -1.21 -23.04
N TYR A 249 -3.69 -0.67 -24.25
CA TYR A 249 -4.65 0.32 -24.72
C TYR A 249 -6.03 -0.33 -24.93
N ASP A 250 -7.00 0.49 -25.34
CA ASP A 250 -8.35 0.12 -25.73
C ASP A 250 -9.24 -0.34 -24.57
N ALA A 251 -8.89 0.04 -23.33
CA ALA A 251 -9.70 -0.26 -22.16
C ALA A 251 -11.10 0.34 -22.33
N PHE A 252 -12.13 -0.49 -22.11
CA PHE A 252 -13.54 -0.15 -22.27
C PHE A 252 -13.94 0.39 -23.66
N GLY A 253 -13.16 0.07 -24.69
CA GLY A 253 -13.38 0.55 -26.06
C GLY A 253 -12.89 1.99 -26.28
N SER A 254 -12.13 2.57 -25.34
CA SER A 254 -11.48 3.86 -25.49
C SER A 254 -10.04 3.68 -25.96
N GLU A 255 -9.73 4.15 -27.16
CA GLU A 255 -8.43 3.95 -27.83
C GLU A 255 -7.20 4.34 -26.99
N ARG A 256 -7.33 5.36 -26.13
CA ARG A 256 -6.23 5.91 -25.32
C ARG A 256 -6.30 5.53 -23.84
N TYR A 257 -7.27 4.70 -23.46
CA TYR A 257 -7.39 4.22 -22.08
C TYR A 257 -6.66 2.90 -21.91
#